data_AF-A0A180FW93-F1
#
_entry.id   AF-A0A180FW93-F1
#
_cell.length_a   1.000
_cell.length_b   1.000
_cell.length_c   1.000
_cell.angle_alpha   90.00
_cell.angle_beta   90.00
_cell.angle_gamma   90.00
#
_symmetry.space_group_name_H-M   'P 1'
#
loop_
_entity.id
_entity.type
_entity.pdbx_description
1 polymer ?
#
loop_
_entity_poly.entity_id
_entity_poly.type
_entity_poly.pdbx_seq_one_letter_code
_entity_poly.pdbx_strand_id
1 'polypeptide(L)'
;QAYDLVGKIRDDRPLHAYEHWLANFDIVQPGERRLIDRLLTRWGNLPRVCLHLVNGGDEAARQRTLASIAALCYPTTHITVLEQLPAAGRPADEWQWAIPVGAELAPAALVWLAHQLRQTPDAKWIYGDHDLLDEKGKRHSPAFKPDWNETLLHSQNYIGWCGLWREQGTAAIPQDGADSYRGWLQLAHQLAPQDIAHIPALLMHVPDTLPQQDGYETLASLLQDLPVGVTLESAPHGICRWRWPLPAELPRVS
;
A
#
# COMPACT_ATOMS: atom_id res chain seq x y z
N GLN A 1 -29.95 -1.98 -14.55
CA GLN A 1 -30.97 -2.02 -13.47
C GLN A 1 -30.38 -2.02 -12.06
N ALA A 2 -29.54 -2.98 -11.63
CA ALA A 2 -28.84 -2.89 -10.33
C ALA A 2 -27.72 -1.81 -10.33
N TYR A 3 -26.99 -1.68 -11.44
CA TYR A 3 -25.95 -0.65 -11.59
C TYR A 3 -26.51 0.78 -11.63
N ASP A 4 -27.69 1.00 -12.24
CA ASP A 4 -28.36 2.31 -12.27
C ASP A 4 -28.92 2.73 -10.91
N LEU A 5 -29.24 1.76 -10.05
CA LEU A 5 -29.68 2.02 -8.67
C LEU A 5 -28.51 2.44 -7.77
N VAL A 6 -27.30 1.93 -8.05
CA VAL A 6 -26.07 2.26 -7.30
C VAL A 6 -25.37 3.51 -7.85
N GLY A 7 -25.52 3.81 -9.15
CA GLY A 7 -24.99 5.02 -9.76
C GLY A 7 -25.56 6.31 -9.16
N LYS A 8 -26.84 6.32 -8.78
CA LYS A 8 -27.49 7.46 -8.09
C LYS A 8 -27.06 7.66 -6.62
N ILE A 9 -26.26 6.75 -6.08
CA ILE A 9 -25.78 6.74 -4.69
C ILE A 9 -24.34 7.29 -4.57
N ARG A 10 -23.65 7.50 -5.71
CA ARG A 10 -22.26 7.96 -5.80
C ARG A 10 -22.09 9.42 -6.25
N ASP A 11 -23.18 10.18 -6.32
CA ASP A 11 -23.15 11.63 -6.50
C ASP A 11 -22.79 12.29 -5.16
N ASP A 12 -21.62 12.92 -5.09
CA ASP A 12 -21.23 14.00 -4.17
C ASP A 12 -21.74 13.92 -2.73
N ARG A 13 -21.67 12.74 -2.09
CA ARG A 13 -22.07 12.65 -0.68
C ARG A 13 -21.04 13.42 0.16
N PRO A 14 -21.49 14.41 0.96
CA PRO A 14 -20.62 15.32 1.69
C PRO A 14 -19.71 14.54 2.66
N LEU A 15 -18.61 15.17 3.10
CA LEU A 15 -17.63 14.67 4.08
C LEU A 15 -18.24 13.83 5.23
N HIS A 16 -19.48 14.12 5.62
CA HIS A 16 -20.27 13.35 6.57
C HIS A 16 -20.39 11.85 6.27
N ALA A 17 -20.40 11.42 5.00
CA ALA A 17 -20.46 10.00 4.68
C ALA A 17 -19.17 9.26 5.08
N TYR A 18 -18.01 9.90 4.91
CA TYR A 18 -16.74 9.31 5.29
C TYR A 18 -16.50 9.41 6.80
N GLU A 19 -16.74 10.57 7.42
CA GLU A 19 -16.67 10.72 8.88
C GLU A 19 -17.60 9.72 9.61
N HIS A 20 -18.79 9.48 9.08
CA HIS A 20 -19.71 8.47 9.62
C HIS A 20 -19.22 7.05 9.37
N TRP A 21 -18.60 6.77 8.23
CA TRP A 21 -17.97 5.47 7.98
C TRP A 21 -16.82 5.22 8.97
N LEU A 22 -15.96 6.21 9.20
CA LEU A 22 -14.88 6.14 10.19
C LEU A 22 -15.40 5.80 11.59
N ALA A 23 -16.43 6.53 12.04
CA ALA A 23 -17.03 6.34 13.36
C ALA A 23 -17.61 4.94 13.59
N ASN A 24 -18.08 4.28 12.51
CA ASN A 24 -18.76 2.98 12.60
C ASN A 24 -17.86 1.78 12.29
N PHE A 25 -16.81 1.95 11.49
CA PHE A 25 -16.09 0.82 10.90
C PHE A 25 -14.58 0.84 11.09
N ASP A 26 -13.98 2.00 11.40
CA ASP A 26 -12.51 2.14 11.48
C ASP A 26 -12.00 2.24 12.93
N ILE A 27 -12.76 2.89 13.82
CA ILE A 27 -12.36 3.09 15.22
C ILE A 27 -12.48 1.78 16.01
N VAL A 28 -11.34 1.22 16.40
CA VAL A 28 -11.27 0.05 17.30
C VAL A 28 -11.65 0.44 18.72
N GLN A 29 -12.77 -0.09 19.20
CA GLN A 29 -13.27 0.11 20.55
C GLN A 29 -12.49 -0.73 21.58
N PRO A 30 -12.42 -0.31 22.87
CA PRO A 30 -11.69 -1.07 23.90
C PRO A 30 -12.15 -2.53 24.07
N GLY A 31 -13.44 -2.80 23.84
CA GLY A 31 -13.99 -4.16 23.86
C GLY A 31 -13.47 -5.03 22.71
N GLU A 32 -13.29 -4.44 21.53
CA GLU A 32 -12.76 -5.10 20.34
C GLU A 32 -11.28 -5.40 20.50
N ARG A 33 -10.49 -4.51 21.12
CA ARG A 33 -9.08 -4.75 21.43
C ARG A 33 -8.87 -6.07 22.18
N ARG A 34 -9.66 -6.34 23.22
CA ARG A 34 -9.57 -7.60 23.99
C ARG A 34 -9.92 -8.83 23.16
N LEU A 35 -10.85 -8.68 22.22
CA LEU A 35 -11.22 -9.77 21.30
C LEU A 35 -10.10 -10.03 20.29
N ILE A 36 -9.48 -8.96 19.75
CA ILE A 36 -8.31 -9.04 18.89
C ILE A 36 -7.16 -9.75 19.62
N ASP A 37 -6.84 -9.38 20.85
CA ASP A 37 -5.75 -10.00 21.61
C ASP A 37 -5.96 -11.52 21.79
N ARG A 38 -7.20 -11.94 22.11
CA ARG A 38 -7.56 -13.37 22.17
C ARG A 38 -7.48 -14.05 20.82
N LEU A 39 -7.89 -13.37 19.74
CA LEU A 39 -7.83 -13.88 18.38
C LEU A 39 -6.38 -14.13 17.95
N LEU A 40 -5.50 -13.16 18.16
CA LEU A 40 -4.08 -13.25 17.83
C LEU A 40 -3.38 -14.35 18.65
N THR A 41 -3.70 -14.46 19.94
CA THR A 41 -3.20 -15.54 20.81
C THR A 41 -3.61 -16.92 20.26
N ARG A 42 -4.85 -17.05 19.77
CA ARG A 42 -5.35 -18.29 19.17
C ARG A 42 -4.67 -18.61 17.84
N TRP A 43 -4.26 -17.61 17.07
CA TRP A 43 -3.56 -17.84 15.79
C TRP A 43 -2.13 -18.35 15.99
N GLY A 44 -1.42 -17.87 17.00
CA GLY A 44 -0.11 -18.39 17.48
C GLY A 44 1.08 -18.16 16.53
N ASN A 45 0.89 -18.34 15.22
CA ASN A 45 1.90 -18.07 14.19
C ASN A 45 1.60 -16.72 13.51
N LEU A 46 2.10 -15.65 14.12
CA LEU A 46 1.89 -14.29 13.65
C LEU A 46 3.09 -13.85 12.79
N PRO A 47 2.87 -13.18 11.63
CA PRO A 47 3.96 -12.67 10.82
C PRO A 47 4.79 -11.62 11.57
N ARG A 48 6.10 -11.67 11.37
CA ARG A 48 7.04 -10.62 11.81
C ARG A 48 7.10 -9.55 10.74
N VAL A 49 7.10 -8.28 11.18
CA VAL A 49 7.05 -7.12 10.30
C VAL A 49 8.14 -6.13 10.68
N CYS A 50 8.90 -5.69 9.69
CA CYS A 50 9.90 -4.65 9.76
C CYS A 50 9.35 -3.37 9.11
N LEU A 51 9.13 -2.35 9.92
CA LEU A 51 8.64 -1.04 9.52
C LEU A 51 9.83 -0.10 9.33
N HIS A 52 10.01 0.42 8.12
CA HIS A 52 11.08 1.34 7.75
C HIS A 52 10.55 2.76 7.73
N LEU A 53 10.98 3.62 8.65
CA LEU A 53 10.64 5.04 8.61
C LEU A 53 11.46 5.73 7.52
N VAL A 54 10.77 6.32 6.54
CA VAL A 54 11.39 6.90 5.33
C VAL A 54 10.92 8.33 5.06
N ASN A 55 11.51 8.96 4.05
CA ASN A 55 11.22 10.31 3.57
C ASN A 55 11.48 11.47 4.54
N GLY A 56 12.02 11.19 5.74
CA GLY A 56 12.33 12.23 6.73
C GLY A 56 11.11 13.10 7.10
N GLY A 57 11.30 14.00 8.05
CA GLY A 57 10.22 14.88 8.50
C GLY A 57 10.61 15.62 9.75
N ASP A 58 9.74 16.52 10.20
CA ASP A 58 9.95 17.14 11.51
C ASP A 58 9.72 16.13 12.65
N GLU A 59 10.22 16.48 13.83
CA GLU A 59 10.10 15.61 15.01
C GLU A 59 8.63 15.35 15.39
N ALA A 60 7.72 16.28 15.11
CA ALA A 60 6.31 16.10 15.42
C ALA A 60 5.66 15.03 14.53
N ALA A 61 5.94 15.05 13.23
CA ALA A 61 5.51 14.03 12.27
C ALA A 61 6.09 12.66 12.61
N ARG A 62 7.35 12.62 13.01
CA ARG A 62 8.02 11.39 13.49
C ARG A 62 7.32 10.83 14.73
N GLN A 63 7.05 11.66 15.73
CA GLN A 63 6.36 11.23 16.95
C GLN A 63 4.94 10.74 16.68
N ARG A 64 4.17 11.37 15.77
CA ARG A 64 2.84 10.88 15.36
C ARG A 64 2.93 9.48 14.75
N THR A 65 3.89 9.27 13.84
CA THR A 65 4.11 7.97 13.20
C THR A 65 4.42 6.89 14.23
N LEU A 66 5.39 7.15 15.13
CA LEU A 66 5.78 6.22 16.20
C LEU A 66 4.63 5.94 17.18
N ALA A 67 3.83 6.94 17.51
CA ALA A 67 2.65 6.77 18.36
C ALA A 67 1.61 5.84 17.72
N SER A 68 1.36 5.98 16.41
CA SER A 68 0.46 5.07 15.67
C SER A 68 0.97 3.63 15.67
N ILE A 69 2.28 3.42 15.50
CA ILE A 69 2.92 2.11 15.55
C ILE A 69 2.78 1.49 16.95
N ALA A 70 3.03 2.27 18.00
CA ALA A 70 2.87 1.83 19.39
C ALA A 70 1.41 1.49 19.74
N ALA A 71 0.44 2.12 19.07
CA ALA A 71 -0.98 1.91 19.28
C ALA A 71 -1.52 0.66 18.56
N LEU A 72 -0.77 0.07 17.63
CA LEU A 72 -1.18 -1.12 16.87
C LEU A 72 -1.74 -2.22 17.79
N CYS A 73 -2.81 -2.86 17.33
CA CYS A 73 -3.44 -4.02 17.97
C CYS A 73 -2.68 -5.29 17.62
N TYR A 74 -1.37 -5.29 17.86
CA TYR A 74 -0.47 -6.36 17.45
C TYR A 74 0.69 -6.50 18.45
N PRO A 75 1.21 -7.72 18.72
CA PRO A 75 2.30 -7.89 19.68
C PRO A 75 3.57 -7.16 19.24
N THR A 76 4.09 -6.29 20.10
CA THR A 76 5.31 -5.50 19.82
C THR A 76 6.53 -6.38 19.58
N THR A 77 6.57 -7.60 20.11
CA THR A 77 7.64 -8.58 19.87
C THR A 77 7.75 -9.05 18.41
N HIS A 78 6.72 -8.79 17.59
CA HIS A 78 6.67 -9.12 16.17
C HIS A 78 6.91 -7.90 15.27
N ILE A 79 7.15 -6.73 15.86
CA ILE A 79 7.36 -5.48 15.12
C ILE A 79 8.79 -5.02 15.35
N THR A 80 9.50 -4.76 14.27
CA THR A 80 10.80 -4.07 14.28
C THR A 80 10.62 -2.74 13.59
N VAL A 81 11.13 -1.64 14.17
CA VAL A 81 11.10 -0.31 13.56
C VAL A 81 12.53 0.13 13.27
N LEU A 82 12.80 0.56 12.05
CA LEU A 82 14.11 0.99 11.58
C LEU A 82 14.02 2.37 10.95
N GLU A 83 14.89 3.28 11.38
CA GLU A 83 15.06 4.61 10.76
C GLU A 83 16.26 4.66 9.81
N GLN A 84 17.15 3.67 9.92
CA GLN A 84 18.32 3.51 9.07
C GLN A 84 18.48 2.04 8.73
N LEU A 85 18.86 1.75 7.48
CA LEU A 85 19.04 0.39 7.03
C LEU A 85 20.22 -0.26 7.78
N PRO A 86 20.05 -1.43 8.40
CA PRO A 86 21.10 -2.08 9.16
C PRO A 86 22.20 -2.59 8.23
N ALA A 87 23.45 -2.50 8.69
CA ALA A 87 24.61 -2.97 7.93
C ALA A 87 24.62 -4.49 7.66
N ALA A 88 23.88 -5.27 8.45
CA ALA A 88 23.89 -6.73 8.44
C ALA A 88 22.86 -7.39 7.50
N GLY A 89 22.24 -6.62 6.61
CA GLY A 89 21.15 -7.12 5.74
C GLY A 89 19.85 -7.32 6.52
N ARG A 90 18.79 -7.72 5.80
CA ARG A 90 17.45 -7.95 6.36
C ARG A 90 17.24 -9.45 6.61
N PRO A 91 16.57 -9.85 7.71
CA PRO A 91 16.22 -11.25 7.91
C PRO A 91 15.37 -11.75 6.74
N ALA A 92 15.75 -12.89 6.17
CA ALA A 92 14.90 -13.60 5.23
C ALA A 92 13.56 -13.93 5.92
N ASP A 93 12.47 -13.89 5.15
CA ASP A 93 11.11 -14.22 5.58
C ASP A 93 10.39 -13.21 6.50
N GLU A 94 10.98 -12.04 6.78
CA GLU A 94 10.25 -10.93 7.42
C GLU A 94 9.52 -10.06 6.40
N TRP A 95 8.31 -9.62 6.75
CA TRP A 95 7.56 -8.63 5.97
C TRP A 95 8.18 -7.26 6.12
N GLN A 96 8.35 -6.56 5.01
CA GLN A 96 8.92 -5.22 4.94
C GLN A 96 7.81 -4.25 4.59
N TRP A 97 7.79 -3.08 5.25
CA TRP A 97 6.88 -1.99 4.92
C TRP A 97 7.57 -0.64 5.09
N ALA A 98 7.62 0.15 4.02
CA ALA A 98 8.10 1.54 4.08
C ALA A 98 6.98 2.46 4.58
N ILE A 99 7.25 3.19 5.66
CA ILE A 99 6.32 4.11 6.32
C ILE A 99 6.90 5.52 6.18
N PRO A 100 6.35 6.38 5.31
CA PRO A 100 6.82 7.75 5.22
C PRO A 100 6.51 8.48 6.53
N VAL A 101 7.49 9.22 7.05
CA VAL A 101 7.34 9.98 8.29
C VAL A 101 6.18 10.98 8.15
N GLY A 102 5.31 10.99 9.14
CA GLY A 102 4.06 11.74 9.17
C GLY A 102 2.83 10.87 8.90
N ALA A 103 2.98 9.70 8.27
CA ALA A 103 1.89 8.75 8.13
C ALA A 103 1.53 8.05 9.43
N GLU A 104 0.29 7.62 9.53
CA GLU A 104 -0.22 6.87 10.68
C GLU A 104 -0.70 5.49 10.22
N LEU A 105 -0.35 4.44 10.96
CA LEU A 105 -0.89 3.11 10.70
C LEU A 105 -2.25 2.94 11.37
N ALA A 106 -3.20 2.34 10.64
CA ALA A 106 -4.49 2.01 11.21
C ALA A 106 -4.32 0.98 12.35
N PRO A 107 -5.05 1.11 13.48
CA PRO A 107 -4.81 0.27 14.66
C PRO A 107 -4.87 -1.24 14.41
N ALA A 108 -5.66 -1.69 13.43
CA ALA A 108 -5.81 -3.09 13.06
C ALA A 108 -4.98 -3.52 11.83
N ALA A 109 -4.11 -2.66 11.29
CA ALA A 109 -3.39 -2.93 10.03
C ALA A 109 -2.67 -4.29 10.01
N LEU A 110 -1.89 -4.60 11.05
CA LEU A 110 -1.17 -5.87 11.14
C LEU A 110 -2.07 -7.06 11.53
N VAL A 111 -3.24 -6.80 12.12
CA VAL A 111 -4.26 -7.84 12.34
C VAL A 111 -4.81 -8.30 11.00
N TRP A 112 -5.10 -7.35 10.11
CA TRP A 112 -5.53 -7.65 8.74
C TRP A 112 -4.47 -8.38 7.94
N LEU A 113 -3.19 -7.99 8.06
CA LEU A 113 -2.07 -8.73 7.48
C LEU A 113 -2.07 -10.20 7.93
N ALA A 114 -2.11 -10.43 9.25
CA ALA A 114 -2.13 -11.77 9.81
C ALA A 114 -3.38 -12.56 9.38
N HIS A 115 -4.53 -11.89 9.26
CA HIS A 115 -5.75 -12.50 8.74
C HIS A 115 -5.61 -12.91 7.27
N GLN A 116 -5.08 -12.03 6.41
CA GLN A 116 -4.89 -12.27 4.98
C GLN A 116 -3.95 -13.45 4.74
N LEU A 117 -2.85 -13.55 5.50
CA LEU A 117 -1.89 -14.64 5.37
C LEU A 117 -2.43 -16.01 5.79
N ARG A 118 -3.57 -16.06 6.49
CA ARG A 118 -4.27 -17.32 6.75
C ARG A 118 -5.13 -17.75 5.57
N GLN A 119 -5.53 -16.82 4.71
CA GLN A 119 -6.29 -17.08 3.49
C GLN A 119 -5.36 -17.32 2.30
N THR A 120 -4.23 -16.61 2.27
CA THR A 120 -3.23 -16.68 1.19
C THR A 120 -1.82 -16.82 1.82
N PRO A 121 -1.46 -18.01 2.33
CA PRO A 121 -0.19 -18.21 3.06
C PRO A 121 1.06 -17.94 2.21
N ASP A 122 0.95 -18.20 0.91
CA ASP A 122 2.03 -18.06 -0.05
C ASP A 122 2.18 -16.64 -0.61
N ALA A 123 1.36 -15.69 -0.14
CA ALA A 123 1.47 -14.30 -0.55
C ALA A 123 2.88 -13.76 -0.24
N LYS A 124 3.45 -13.08 -1.23
CA LYS A 124 4.77 -12.43 -1.19
C LYS A 124 4.67 -10.92 -1.26
N TRP A 125 3.56 -10.40 -1.77
CA TRP A 125 3.25 -8.98 -1.80
C TRP A 125 1.79 -8.76 -1.41
N ILE A 126 1.58 -7.86 -0.45
CA ILE A 126 0.26 -7.50 0.06
C ILE A 126 0.14 -5.99 0.00
N TYR A 127 -1.00 -5.49 -0.45
CA TYR A 127 -1.33 -4.08 -0.36
C TYR A 127 -2.72 -3.89 0.22
N GLY A 128 -3.01 -2.69 0.69
CA GLY A 128 -4.34 -2.35 1.18
C GLY A 128 -4.74 -0.92 0.86
N ASP A 129 -5.85 -0.52 1.44
CA ASP A 129 -6.41 0.81 1.23
C ASP A 129 -5.68 1.86 2.08
N HIS A 130 -5.74 3.10 1.64
CA HIS A 130 -5.27 4.23 2.41
C HIS A 130 -6.20 5.42 2.21
N ASP A 131 -6.07 6.41 3.06
CA ASP A 131 -6.67 7.73 2.88
C ASP A 131 -5.62 8.80 3.20
N LEU A 132 -6.01 10.06 3.05
CA LEU A 132 -5.13 11.20 3.28
C LEU A 132 -5.39 11.84 4.64
N LEU A 133 -4.34 12.36 5.25
CA LEU A 133 -4.34 13.08 6.50
C LEU A 133 -3.93 14.52 6.25
N ASP A 134 -4.80 15.47 6.58
CA ASP A 134 -4.47 16.90 6.48
C ASP A 134 -3.57 17.35 7.66
N GLU A 135 -3.07 18.59 7.59
CA GLU A 135 -2.22 19.19 8.64
C GLU A 135 -2.89 19.27 10.03
N LYS A 136 -4.22 19.15 10.10
CA LYS A 136 -5.00 19.16 11.35
C LYS A 136 -5.27 17.77 11.88
N GLY A 137 -4.77 16.72 11.22
CA GLY A 137 -5.03 15.33 11.56
C GLY A 137 -6.42 14.84 11.13
N LYS A 138 -7.10 15.56 10.23
CA LYS A 138 -8.39 15.12 9.69
C LYS A 138 -8.16 14.22 8.49
N ARG A 139 -8.83 13.07 8.50
CA ARG A 139 -8.82 12.09 7.41
C ARG A 139 -9.77 12.47 6.28
N HIS A 140 -9.34 12.30 5.04
CA HIS A 140 -10.11 12.59 3.83
C HIS A 140 -9.61 11.80 2.61
N SER A 141 -10.29 11.93 1.47
CA SER A 141 -9.88 11.35 0.18
C SER A 141 -9.49 9.85 0.25
N PRO A 142 -10.40 8.95 0.67
CA PRO A 142 -10.08 7.52 0.72
C PRO A 142 -9.81 6.95 -0.67
N ALA A 143 -8.72 6.18 -0.77
CA ALA A 143 -8.31 5.42 -1.94
C ALA A 143 -8.60 3.92 -1.71
N PHE A 144 -9.85 3.54 -2.00
CA PHE A 144 -10.29 2.14 -2.04
C PHE A 144 -9.85 1.49 -3.36
N LYS A 145 -8.94 0.53 -3.27
CA LYS A 145 -8.25 -0.06 -4.41
C LYS A 145 -9.03 -1.27 -4.94
N PRO A 146 -8.89 -1.58 -6.24
CA PRO A 146 -9.38 -2.84 -6.77
C PRO A 146 -8.47 -3.99 -6.32
N ASP A 147 -8.94 -5.21 -6.57
CA ASP A 147 -8.05 -6.38 -6.63
C ASP A 147 -6.98 -6.20 -7.70
N TRP A 148 -5.95 -7.06 -7.66
CA TRP A 148 -4.72 -6.90 -8.44
C TRP A 148 -4.99 -6.57 -9.91
N ASN A 149 -4.42 -5.45 -10.35
CA ASN A 149 -4.55 -4.98 -11.72
C ASN A 149 -3.22 -4.42 -12.22
N GLU A 150 -2.44 -5.29 -12.86
CA GLU A 150 -1.14 -4.95 -13.46
C GLU A 150 -1.24 -3.83 -14.51
N THR A 151 -2.32 -3.79 -15.30
CA THR A 151 -2.53 -2.72 -16.28
C THR A 151 -2.71 -1.36 -15.60
N LEU A 152 -3.48 -1.32 -14.49
CA LEU A 152 -3.63 -0.12 -13.70
C LEU A 152 -2.31 0.28 -13.04
N LEU A 153 -1.54 -0.70 -12.55
CA LEU A 153 -0.21 -0.44 -12.01
C LEU A 153 0.72 0.16 -13.06
N HIS A 154 0.71 -0.29 -14.31
CA HIS A 154 1.51 0.35 -15.36
C HIS A 154 1.09 1.81 -15.61
N SER A 155 -0.20 2.10 -15.45
CA SER A 155 -0.73 3.44 -15.69
C SER A 155 -0.46 4.42 -14.56
N GLN A 156 -0.55 3.99 -13.31
CA GLN A 156 -0.36 4.85 -12.13
C GLN A 156 0.08 4.03 -10.91
N ASN A 157 0.77 4.67 -9.97
CA ASN A 157 1.13 4.07 -8.68
C ASN A 157 -0.10 3.98 -7.75
N TYR A 158 -1.08 3.16 -8.12
CA TYR A 158 -2.30 3.03 -7.31
C TYR A 158 -2.04 2.34 -5.96
N ILE A 159 -0.90 1.66 -5.78
CA ILE A 159 -0.49 1.03 -4.52
C ILE A 159 -0.03 2.09 -3.52
N GLY A 160 0.74 3.07 -3.99
CA GLY A 160 1.33 4.14 -3.18
C GLY A 160 2.23 3.59 -2.09
N TRP A 161 2.08 4.09 -0.87
CA TRP A 161 2.84 3.67 0.32
C TRP A 161 2.22 2.46 1.05
N CYS A 162 1.05 2.00 0.64
CA CYS A 162 0.28 0.99 1.37
C CYS A 162 0.57 -0.43 0.86
N GLY A 163 1.86 -0.75 0.74
CA GLY A 163 2.37 -2.03 0.24
C GLY A 163 3.38 -2.66 1.18
N LEU A 164 3.20 -3.94 1.49
CA LEU A 164 4.08 -4.79 2.27
C LEU A 164 4.59 -5.93 1.40
N TRP A 165 5.87 -6.25 1.47
CA TRP A 165 6.44 -7.35 0.69
C TRP A 165 7.30 -8.26 1.57
N ARG A 166 7.44 -9.52 1.17
CA ARG A 166 8.42 -10.42 1.78
C ARG A 166 9.81 -10.08 1.28
N GLU A 167 10.78 -10.08 2.17
CA GLU A 167 12.17 -9.95 1.77
C GLU A 167 12.61 -11.15 0.91
N GLN A 168 12.95 -10.89 -0.36
CA GLN A 168 13.47 -11.91 -1.30
C GLN A 168 14.87 -11.57 -1.82
N GLY A 169 15.61 -10.70 -1.12
CA GLY A 169 17.02 -10.43 -1.38
C GLY A 169 17.32 -9.33 -2.41
N THR A 170 16.32 -8.56 -2.86
CA THR A 170 16.50 -7.66 -4.02
C THR A 170 15.74 -6.33 -3.97
N ALA A 171 14.65 -6.20 -3.20
CA ALA A 171 13.86 -4.96 -3.20
C ALA A 171 14.47 -3.91 -2.26
N ALA A 172 15.04 -2.83 -2.80
CA ALA A 172 15.47 -1.67 -2.02
C ALA A 172 14.30 -1.08 -1.22
N ILE A 173 14.57 -0.50 -0.06
CA ILE A 173 13.54 0.23 0.70
C ILE A 173 13.23 1.53 -0.05
N PRO A 174 11.97 1.76 -0.47
CA PRO A 174 11.60 3.00 -1.14
C PRO A 174 11.90 4.23 -0.29
N GLN A 175 12.55 5.23 -0.86
CA GLN A 175 12.81 6.50 -0.15
C GLN A 175 11.79 7.57 -0.48
N ASP A 176 11.18 7.51 -1.67
CA ASP A 176 10.18 8.44 -2.15
C ASP A 176 9.09 7.74 -2.99
N GLY A 177 8.15 8.53 -3.52
CA GLY A 177 7.03 8.00 -4.32
C GLY A 177 7.49 7.33 -5.62
N ALA A 178 8.59 7.83 -6.20
CA ALA A 178 9.17 7.35 -7.44
C ALA A 178 9.80 5.96 -7.23
N ASP A 179 10.61 5.83 -6.19
CA ASP A 179 11.21 4.57 -5.76
C ASP A 179 10.17 3.51 -5.42
N SER A 180 9.09 3.92 -4.74
CA SER A 180 8.00 3.00 -4.38
C SER A 180 7.38 2.40 -5.64
N TYR A 181 7.10 3.25 -6.63
CA TYR A 181 6.49 2.82 -7.87
C TYR A 181 7.40 1.87 -8.66
N ARG A 182 8.68 2.21 -8.77
CA ARG A 182 9.69 1.34 -9.40
C ARG A 182 9.74 -0.02 -8.69
N GLY A 183 9.73 -0.05 -7.36
CA GLY A 183 9.70 -1.28 -6.57
C GLY A 183 8.46 -2.14 -6.85
N TRP A 184 7.28 -1.51 -6.95
CA TRP A 184 6.03 -2.21 -7.27
C TRP A 184 6.05 -2.82 -8.68
N LEU A 185 6.56 -2.09 -9.68
CA LEU A 185 6.73 -2.62 -11.03
C LEU A 185 7.72 -3.79 -11.09
N GLN A 186 8.81 -3.71 -10.32
CA GLN A 186 9.77 -4.81 -10.21
C GLN A 186 9.15 -6.06 -9.56
N LEU A 187 8.38 -5.89 -8.48
CA LEU A 187 7.66 -6.99 -7.83
C LEU A 187 6.60 -7.59 -8.77
N ALA A 188 5.85 -6.77 -9.50
CA ALA A 188 4.87 -7.22 -10.49
C ALA A 188 5.49 -8.13 -11.56
N HIS A 189 6.69 -7.79 -12.02
CA HIS A 189 7.42 -8.59 -13.01
C HIS A 189 7.95 -9.92 -12.44
N GLN A 190 8.26 -9.98 -11.14
CA GLN A 190 8.86 -11.15 -10.50
C GLN A 190 7.84 -12.13 -9.93
N LEU A 191 6.64 -11.64 -9.59
CA LEU A 191 5.62 -12.39 -8.88
C LEU A 191 4.50 -12.83 -9.82
N ALA A 192 4.01 -14.05 -9.61
CA ALA A 192 2.78 -14.48 -10.25
C ALA A 192 1.58 -13.80 -9.56
N PRO A 193 0.47 -13.50 -10.27
CA PRO A 193 -0.69 -12.84 -9.68
C PRO A 193 -1.24 -13.51 -8.41
N GLN A 194 -1.16 -14.84 -8.28
CA GLN A 194 -1.60 -15.56 -7.09
C GLN A 194 -0.74 -15.31 -5.83
N ASP A 195 0.48 -14.78 -6.00
CA ASP A 195 1.37 -14.43 -4.90
C ASP A 195 1.11 -12.99 -4.38
N ILE A 196 0.16 -12.27 -5.01
CA ILE A 196 -0.20 -10.88 -4.68
C ILE A 196 -1.59 -10.88 -4.06
N ALA A 197 -1.74 -10.25 -2.90
CA ALA A 197 -3.04 -10.14 -2.24
C ALA A 197 -3.41 -8.69 -1.91
N HIS A 198 -4.71 -8.40 -2.01
CA HIS A 198 -5.30 -7.13 -1.62
C HIS A 198 -6.07 -7.31 -0.31
N ILE A 199 -5.83 -6.40 0.63
CA ILE A 199 -6.63 -6.26 1.84
C ILE A 199 -7.58 -5.07 1.65
N PRO A 200 -8.90 -5.29 1.50
CA PRO A 200 -9.89 -4.21 1.30
C PRO A 200 -10.23 -3.52 2.63
N ALA A 201 -9.20 -2.97 3.28
CA ALA A 201 -9.29 -2.23 4.53
C ALA A 201 -8.22 -1.12 4.55
N LEU A 202 -8.51 -0.02 5.26
CA LEU A 202 -7.54 1.03 5.47
C LEU A 202 -6.43 0.53 6.39
N LEU A 203 -5.20 0.49 5.87
CA LEU A 203 -4.04 0.06 6.64
C LEU A 203 -3.18 1.25 7.09
N MET A 204 -3.29 2.40 6.41
CA MET A 204 -2.55 3.61 6.74
C MET A 204 -3.27 4.90 6.32
N HIS A 205 -2.86 5.99 6.93
CA HIS A 205 -3.29 7.37 6.69
C HIS A 205 -2.06 8.16 6.26
N VAL A 206 -2.07 8.69 5.04
CA VAL A 206 -0.90 9.28 4.38
C VAL A 206 -1.01 10.81 4.45
N PRO A 207 0.01 11.57 4.87
CA PRO A 207 -0.05 13.03 4.83
C PRO A 207 -0.35 13.51 3.42
N ASP A 208 -1.32 14.41 3.26
CA ASP A 208 -1.67 15.02 1.98
C ASP A 208 -0.56 15.92 1.41
N THR A 209 0.37 16.32 2.28
CA THR A 209 1.59 17.06 1.95
C THR A 209 2.68 16.20 1.33
N LEU A 210 2.58 14.86 1.38
CA LEU A 210 3.54 13.99 0.72
C LEU A 210 3.44 14.14 -0.80
N PRO A 211 4.55 14.45 -1.49
CA PRO A 211 4.51 14.68 -2.92
C PRO A 211 4.18 13.40 -3.66
N GLN A 212 3.19 13.48 -4.55
CA GLN A 212 2.89 12.40 -5.50
C GLN A 212 3.94 12.44 -6.62
N GLN A 213 4.93 11.55 -6.54
CA GLN A 213 6.03 11.44 -7.50
C GLN A 213 5.88 10.19 -8.37
N ASP A 214 4.70 9.98 -8.92
CA ASP A 214 4.32 8.78 -9.69
C ASP A 214 3.81 9.09 -11.10
N GLY A 215 3.96 10.34 -11.55
CA GLY A 215 3.57 10.79 -12.87
C GLY A 215 4.43 10.21 -14.00
N TYR A 216 3.99 10.43 -15.24
CA TYR A 216 4.67 9.98 -16.46
C TYR A 216 6.15 10.38 -16.50
N GLU A 217 6.49 11.63 -16.20
CA GLU A 217 7.87 12.13 -16.28
C GLU A 217 8.79 11.36 -15.34
N THR A 218 8.30 11.09 -14.13
CA THR A 218 9.01 10.31 -13.12
C THR A 218 9.18 8.86 -13.58
N LEU A 219 8.13 8.21 -14.06
CA LEU A 219 8.21 6.86 -14.62
C LEU A 219 9.19 6.75 -15.78
N ALA A 220 9.09 7.67 -16.75
CA ALA A 220 9.92 7.66 -17.95
C ALA A 220 11.41 7.84 -17.63
N SER A 221 11.72 8.60 -16.57
CA SER A 221 13.11 8.74 -16.10
C SER A 221 13.62 7.53 -15.31
N LEU A 222 12.73 6.86 -14.56
CA LEU A 222 13.08 5.71 -13.71
C LEU A 222 13.21 4.39 -14.48
N LEU A 223 12.37 4.17 -15.48
CA LEU A 223 12.30 2.94 -16.26
C LEU A 223 13.21 3.02 -17.48
N GLN A 224 14.52 2.97 -17.23
CA GLN A 224 15.54 2.98 -18.28
C GLN A 224 15.56 1.66 -19.08
N ASP A 225 15.17 0.56 -18.43
CA ASP A 225 15.15 -0.79 -19.01
C ASP A 225 13.72 -1.25 -19.26
N LEU A 226 13.03 -0.61 -20.21
CA LEU A 226 11.73 -1.09 -20.68
C LEU A 226 11.90 -2.43 -21.42
N PRO A 227 10.89 -3.32 -21.37
CA PRO A 227 10.88 -4.50 -22.23
C PRO A 227 11.07 -4.10 -23.69
N VAL A 228 11.74 -4.96 -24.47
CA VAL A 228 12.09 -4.67 -25.86
C VAL A 228 10.84 -4.25 -26.66
N GLY A 229 10.92 -3.08 -27.29
CA GLY A 229 9.86 -2.54 -28.15
C GLY A 229 8.72 -1.82 -27.41
N VAL A 230 8.75 -1.76 -26.08
CA VAL A 230 7.78 -0.98 -25.30
C VAL A 230 8.15 0.49 -25.32
N THR A 231 7.15 1.36 -25.50
CA THR A 231 7.32 2.81 -25.32
C THR A 231 6.33 3.35 -24.29
N LEU A 232 6.72 4.42 -23.61
CA LEU A 232 5.87 5.16 -22.69
C LEU A 232 5.41 6.47 -23.32
N GLU A 233 4.18 6.87 -23.04
CA GLU A 233 3.63 8.16 -23.46
C GLU A 233 2.86 8.81 -22.31
N SER A 234 2.92 10.14 -22.26
CA SER A 234 2.09 10.92 -21.33
C SER A 234 0.60 10.80 -21.70
N ALA A 235 -0.27 10.68 -20.71
CA ALA A 235 -1.72 10.70 -20.85
C ALA A 235 -2.35 11.72 -19.88
N PRO A 236 -3.61 12.13 -20.11
CA PRO A 236 -4.31 13.07 -19.22
C PRO A 236 -4.35 12.57 -17.76
N HIS A 237 -4.46 13.52 -16.82
CA HIS A 237 -4.53 13.27 -15.37
C HIS A 237 -3.26 12.65 -14.76
N GLY A 238 -2.10 12.90 -15.36
CA GLY A 238 -0.80 12.44 -14.82
C GLY A 238 -0.54 10.94 -15.02
N ILE A 239 -1.36 10.27 -15.83
CA ILE A 239 -1.27 8.84 -16.09
C ILE A 239 -0.21 8.56 -17.17
N CYS A 240 0.42 7.38 -17.08
CA CYS A 240 1.32 6.86 -18.10
C CYS A 240 0.60 5.86 -19.02
N ARG A 241 0.84 5.95 -20.33
CA ARG A 241 0.38 4.97 -21.32
C ARG A 241 1.55 4.12 -21.79
N TRP A 242 1.43 2.82 -21.59
CA TRP A 242 2.37 1.83 -22.10
C TRP A 242 1.92 1.35 -23.48
N ARG A 243 2.81 1.42 -24.47
CA ARG A 243 2.59 0.85 -25.80
C ARG A 243 3.46 -0.37 -25.97
N TRP A 244 2.81 -1.52 -26.04
CA TRP A 244 3.46 -2.79 -26.32
C TRP A 244 3.69 -2.95 -27.83
N PRO A 245 4.82 -3.55 -28.24
CA PRO A 245 5.07 -3.81 -29.65
C PRO A 245 4.05 -4.83 -30.17
N LEU A 246 3.66 -4.68 -31.43
CA LEU A 246 2.83 -5.67 -32.09
C LEU A 246 3.64 -6.96 -32.31
N PRO A 247 3.00 -8.15 -32.25
CA PRO A 247 3.65 -9.40 -32.61
C PRO A 247 4.09 -9.36 -34.09
N ALA A 248 5.19 -10.05 -34.40
CA ALA A 248 5.74 -10.10 -35.76
C ALA A 248 4.72 -10.65 -36.78
N GLU A 249 3.90 -11.61 -36.36
CA GLU A 249 2.72 -12.05 -37.09
C GLU A 249 1.47 -11.48 -36.42
N LEU A 250 0.78 -10.58 -37.12
CA LEU A 250 -0.47 -10.02 -36.64
C LEU A 250 -1.57 -11.09 -36.64
N PRO A 251 -2.39 -11.17 -35.58
CA PRO A 251 -3.54 -12.06 -35.58
C PRO A 251 -4.48 -11.70 -36.74
N ARG A 252 -5.00 -12.72 -37.44
CA ARG A 252 -6.02 -12.50 -38.47
C ARG A 252 -7.30 -12.03 -37.80
N VAL A 253 -7.66 -10.77 -38.02
CA VAL A 253 -8.94 -10.21 -37.60
C VAL A 253 -9.92 -10.42 -38.76
N SER A 254 -11.00 -11.18 -38.52
CA SER A 254 -12.10 -11.38 -39.48
C SER A 254 -13.14 -10.28 -39.37
#